data_AF-A0A522IXW2-F1
#
_entry.id   AF-A0A522IXW2-F1
#
_cell.length_a   1.000
_cell.length_b   1.000
_cell.length_c   1.000
_cell.angle_alpha   90.00
_cell.angle_beta   90.00
_cell.angle_gamma   90.00
#
_symmetry.space_group_name_H-M   'P 1'
#
loop_
_entity.id
_entity.type
_entity.pdbx_description
1 polymer ?
#
loop_
_entity_poly.entity_id
_entity_poly.type
_entity_poly.pdbx_seq_one_letter_code
_entity_poly.pdbx_strand_id
1 'polypeptide(L)'
;MAPDAPGADKQAATVPVLSPTIPLEITVTSPPSPPTLASLQHDFDVFSWQMFVALNWPANADGSPNTKLTIGQVPQDSVVWQHWRESRSIFLPKGETPPPWGQNTPLPAVCSGINPKTLPPNTLRLTQIGKTPNLLDESSEPFKTGPLIDQNGRYTRYEILTNETM
;
A
#
# COMPACT_ATOMS: atom_id res chain seq x y z
N MET A 1 -0.99 56.79 -0.51
CA MET A 1 -1.89 55.90 0.25
C MET A 1 -2.49 54.92 -0.74
N ALA A 2 -1.85 53.76 -0.90
CA ALA A 2 -2.47 52.61 -1.55
C ALA A 2 -3.28 51.86 -0.48
N PRO A 3 -4.45 51.30 -0.79
CA PRO A 3 -5.21 50.53 0.19
C PRO A 3 -4.49 49.19 0.45
N ASP A 4 -4.26 48.89 1.72
CA ASP A 4 -3.74 47.60 2.19
C ASP A 4 -4.68 46.47 1.78
N ALA A 5 -4.11 45.42 1.17
CA ALA A 5 -4.81 44.17 0.91
C ALA A 5 -5.15 43.48 2.25
N PRO A 6 -6.35 42.91 2.41
CA PRO A 6 -6.69 42.22 3.64
C PRO A 6 -5.79 41.00 3.81
N GLY A 7 -5.21 40.87 5.00
CA GLY A 7 -4.31 39.79 5.36
C GLY A 7 -4.97 38.44 5.11
N ALA A 8 -4.36 37.64 4.24
CA ALA A 8 -4.64 36.22 4.19
C ALA A 8 -4.18 35.64 5.54
N ASP A 9 -5.14 35.27 6.39
CA ASP A 9 -4.89 34.44 7.55
C ASP A 9 -4.20 33.17 7.04
N LYS A 10 -2.87 33.09 7.24
CA LYS A 10 -2.13 31.85 7.12
C LYS A 10 -2.61 30.98 8.27
N GLN A 11 -3.68 30.22 8.02
CA GLN A 11 -4.04 29.10 8.85
C GLN A 11 -2.79 28.21 8.93
N ALA A 12 -2.14 28.19 10.08
CA ALA A 12 -0.94 27.40 10.28
C ALA A 12 -1.35 25.94 10.05
N ALA A 13 -0.90 25.36 8.94
CA ALA A 13 -1.17 23.96 8.63
C ALA A 13 -0.55 23.14 9.75
N THR A 14 -1.38 22.64 10.66
CA THR A 14 -0.98 21.65 11.64
C THR A 14 -0.53 20.42 10.88
N VAL A 15 0.76 20.09 10.98
CA VAL A 15 1.32 18.89 10.34
C VAL A 15 0.52 17.68 10.81
N PRO A 16 0.01 16.83 9.90
CA PRO A 16 -0.71 15.62 10.29
C PRO A 16 0.15 14.78 11.24
N VAL A 17 -0.44 14.35 12.36
CA VAL A 17 0.24 13.43 13.28
C VAL A 17 0.38 12.08 12.57
N LEU A 18 1.61 11.58 12.47
CA LEU A 18 1.88 10.27 11.89
C LEU A 18 1.31 9.19 12.81
N SER A 19 0.54 8.27 12.23
CA SER A 19 -0.15 7.21 12.97
C SER A 19 0.00 5.86 12.27
N PRO A 20 0.13 4.76 13.02
CA PRO A 20 0.03 3.41 12.48
C PRO A 20 -1.41 2.99 12.14
N THR A 21 -2.42 3.76 12.55
CA THR A 21 -3.82 3.42 12.32
C THR A 21 -4.20 3.68 10.88
N ILE A 22 -4.65 2.64 10.18
CA ILE A 22 -5.16 2.71 8.81
C ILE A 22 -6.52 3.41 8.85
N PRO A 23 -6.68 4.60 8.23
CA PRO A 23 -7.99 5.23 8.12
C PRO A 23 -8.88 4.45 7.15
N LEU A 24 -10.17 4.28 7.50
CA LEU A 24 -11.13 3.53 6.68
C LEU A 24 -11.98 4.44 5.78
N GLU A 25 -12.05 5.73 6.11
CA GLU A 25 -12.86 6.72 5.40
C GLU A 25 -12.19 8.10 5.41
N ILE A 26 -12.58 8.94 4.47
CA ILE A 26 -12.14 10.32 4.38
C ILE A 26 -12.96 11.13 5.39
N THR A 27 -12.29 11.82 6.31
CA THR A 27 -12.96 12.75 7.23
C THR A 27 -13.06 14.13 6.58
N VAL A 28 -14.28 14.58 6.24
CA VAL A 28 -14.50 15.90 5.64
C VAL A 28 -14.46 16.97 6.74
N THR A 29 -13.32 17.65 6.87
CA THR A 29 -13.09 18.63 7.95
C THR A 29 -12.58 19.96 7.43
N SER A 30 -12.10 20.01 6.19
CA SER A 30 -11.55 21.24 5.62
C SER A 30 -12.64 22.29 5.36
N PRO A 31 -12.46 23.54 5.82
CA PRO A 31 -13.38 24.62 5.51
C PRO A 31 -13.38 24.93 4.00
N PRO A 32 -14.47 25.50 3.45
CA PRO A 32 -15.72 25.89 4.11
C PRO A 32 -16.73 24.73 4.28
N SER A 33 -17.79 24.97 5.04
CA SER A 33 -18.99 24.12 5.07
C SER A 33 -20.15 24.88 4.42
N PRO A 34 -20.73 24.42 3.30
CA PRO A 34 -20.51 23.13 2.63
C PRO A 34 -19.15 23.03 1.92
N PRO A 35 -18.63 21.80 1.74
CA PRO A 35 -17.31 21.60 1.16
C PRO A 35 -17.25 22.02 -0.31
N THR A 36 -16.09 22.53 -0.71
CA THR A 36 -15.74 22.81 -2.10
C THR A 36 -14.97 21.63 -2.69
N LEU A 37 -14.82 21.57 -4.01
CA LEU A 37 -13.95 20.57 -4.63
C LEU A 37 -12.50 20.68 -4.12
N ALA A 38 -12.01 21.90 -3.89
CA ALA A 38 -10.66 22.12 -3.38
C ALA A 38 -10.50 21.61 -1.94
N SER A 39 -11.48 21.84 -1.06
CA SER A 39 -11.42 21.36 0.32
C SER A 39 -11.60 19.84 0.41
N LEU A 40 -12.41 19.24 -0.48
CA LEU A 40 -12.50 17.77 -0.60
C LEU A 40 -11.21 17.14 -1.11
N GLN A 41 -10.56 17.75 -2.11
CA GLN A 41 -9.26 17.27 -2.60
C GLN A 41 -8.22 17.32 -1.47
N HIS A 42 -8.20 18.37 -0.67
CA HIS A 42 -7.32 18.46 0.49
C HIS A 42 -7.57 17.33 1.50
N ASP A 43 -8.83 17.09 1.87
CA ASP A 43 -9.17 16.00 2.79
C ASP A 43 -8.79 14.62 2.22
N PHE A 44 -8.94 14.43 0.90
CA PHE A 44 -8.49 13.21 0.20
C PHE A 44 -6.96 13.06 0.21
N ASP A 45 -6.22 14.15 0.02
CA ASP A 45 -4.75 14.14 0.06
C ASP A 45 -4.25 13.79 1.47
N VAL A 46 -4.88 14.35 2.51
CA VAL A 46 -4.58 14.02 3.91
C VAL A 46 -4.85 12.54 4.21
N PHE A 47 -6.02 12.03 3.81
CA PHE A 47 -6.37 10.61 3.91
C PHE A 47 -5.33 9.73 3.21
N SER A 48 -4.93 10.10 1.99
CA SER A 48 -3.97 9.35 1.18
C SER A 48 -2.60 9.27 1.85
N TRP A 49 -2.13 10.38 2.45
CA TRP A 49 -0.90 10.39 3.23
C TRP A 49 -0.98 9.55 4.50
N GLN A 50 -2.09 9.63 5.23
CA GLN A 50 -2.32 8.82 6.44
C GLN A 50 -2.31 7.32 6.10
N MET A 51 -2.98 6.92 5.01
CA MET A 51 -2.92 5.56 4.47
C MET A 51 -1.48 5.13 4.16
N PHE A 52 -0.75 5.94 3.39
CA PHE A 52 0.63 5.63 3.02
C PHE A 52 1.53 5.41 4.25
N VAL A 53 1.40 6.30 5.25
CA VAL A 53 2.17 6.21 6.50
C VAL A 53 1.80 4.97 7.30
N ALA A 54 0.51 4.69 7.48
CA ALA A 54 0.05 3.54 8.26
C ALA A 54 0.49 2.21 7.61
N LEU A 55 0.41 2.09 6.29
CA LEU A 55 0.81 0.87 5.57
C LEU A 55 2.32 0.63 5.58
N ASN A 56 3.12 1.70 5.60
CA ASN A 56 4.58 1.62 5.68
C ASN A 56 5.11 1.68 7.13
N TRP A 57 4.23 1.56 8.13
CA TRP A 57 4.65 1.46 9.51
C TRP A 57 5.40 0.14 9.76
N PRO A 58 6.44 0.10 10.62
CA PRO A 58 7.07 -1.15 11.02
C PRO A 58 6.04 -2.12 11.59
N ALA A 59 6.11 -3.39 11.20
CA ALA A 59 5.15 -4.41 11.62
C ALA A 59 5.73 -5.35 12.69
N ASN A 60 4.84 -5.92 13.50
CA ASN A 60 5.12 -7.11 14.29
C ASN A 60 5.08 -8.34 13.39
N ALA A 61 5.50 -9.50 13.91
CA ALA A 61 5.51 -10.75 13.16
C ALA A 61 4.12 -11.23 12.67
N ASP A 62 3.04 -10.72 13.27
CA ASP A 62 1.65 -10.98 12.88
C ASP A 62 1.11 -9.98 11.85
N GLY A 63 1.92 -9.01 11.41
CA GLY A 63 1.53 -7.96 10.48
C GLY A 63 0.84 -6.75 11.09
N SER A 64 0.53 -6.77 12.40
CA SER A 64 0.02 -5.59 13.11
C SER A 64 1.10 -4.51 13.23
N PRO A 65 0.75 -3.21 13.26
CA PRO A 65 1.74 -2.16 13.41
C PRO A 65 2.44 -2.22 14.77
N ASN A 66 3.76 -2.07 14.77
CA ASN A 66 4.56 -2.00 15.97
C ASN A 66 4.52 -0.58 16.57
N THR A 67 3.66 -0.38 17.56
CA THR A 67 3.45 0.91 18.25
C THR A 67 4.62 1.36 19.13
N LYS A 68 5.65 0.54 19.28
CA LYS A 68 6.89 0.90 19.99
C LYS A 68 7.93 1.56 19.08
N LEU A 69 7.69 1.57 17.77
CA LEU A 69 8.57 2.13 16.75
C LEU A 69 7.85 3.23 15.98
N THR A 70 8.64 4.12 15.37
CA THR A 70 8.13 5.11 14.40
C THR A 70 8.48 4.72 12.98
N ILE A 71 7.73 5.23 12.01
CA ILE A 71 8.04 5.05 10.59
C ILE A 71 9.49 5.42 10.27
N GLY A 72 10.17 4.57 9.50
CA GLY A 72 11.57 4.75 9.10
C GLY A 72 12.63 4.45 10.17
N GLN A 73 12.24 4.12 11.41
CA GLN A 73 13.22 3.81 12.49
C GLN A 73 14.02 2.53 12.21
N VAL A 74 13.41 1.55 11.54
CA VAL A 74 13.99 0.25 11.21
C VAL A 74 13.80 -0.05 9.71
N PRO A 75 14.58 0.60 8.82
CA PRO A 75 14.33 0.58 7.38
C PRO A 75 14.52 -0.78 6.69
N GLN A 76 15.03 -1.78 7.41
CA GLN A 76 15.24 -3.15 6.92
C GLN A 76 14.18 -4.14 7.44
N ASP A 77 13.36 -3.71 8.40
CA ASP A 77 12.29 -4.53 8.95
C ASP A 77 11.07 -4.50 8.03
N SER A 78 10.22 -5.51 8.16
CA SER A 78 8.99 -5.57 7.38
C SER A 78 7.98 -4.52 7.84
N VAL A 79 7.17 -4.06 6.90
CA VAL A 79 6.09 -3.09 7.14
C VAL A 79 4.72 -3.75 7.05
N VAL A 80 3.68 -3.05 7.50
CA VAL A 80 2.31 -3.60 7.62
C VAL A 80 1.83 -4.23 6.31
N TRP A 81 1.94 -3.54 5.18
CA TRP A 81 1.42 -4.05 3.90
C TRP A 81 2.10 -5.35 3.45
N GLN A 82 3.35 -5.62 3.85
CA GLN A 82 4.07 -6.83 3.45
C GLN A 82 3.53 -8.12 4.08
N HIS A 83 2.64 -8.00 5.06
CA HIS A 83 1.96 -9.13 5.70
C HIS A 83 0.58 -9.40 5.10
N TRP A 84 0.14 -8.58 4.15
CA TRP A 84 -1.11 -8.77 3.43
C TRP A 84 -0.99 -9.90 2.40
N ARG A 85 -2.13 -10.47 2.01
CA ARG A 85 -2.17 -11.64 1.13
C ARG A 85 -2.41 -11.27 -0.31
N GLU A 86 -1.60 -11.86 -1.19
CA GLU A 86 -1.80 -11.79 -2.63
C GLU A 86 -3.11 -12.48 -3.05
N SER A 87 -3.76 -11.89 -4.06
CA SER A 87 -5.00 -12.42 -4.66
C SER A 87 -4.89 -13.89 -5.10
N ARG A 88 -3.74 -14.31 -5.64
CA ARG A 88 -3.47 -15.69 -6.07
C ARG A 88 -3.47 -16.73 -4.95
N SER A 89 -3.33 -16.30 -3.70
CA SER A 89 -3.42 -17.16 -2.52
C SER A 89 -4.87 -17.31 -2.03
N ILE A 90 -5.79 -16.51 -2.58
CA ILE A 90 -7.20 -16.43 -2.23
C ILE A 90 -8.05 -17.06 -3.34
N PHE A 91 -7.82 -16.66 -4.59
CA PHE A 91 -8.56 -17.12 -5.77
C PHE A 91 -7.88 -18.34 -6.40
N LEU A 92 -8.10 -19.51 -5.80
CA LEU A 92 -7.50 -20.76 -6.26
C LEU A 92 -8.25 -21.36 -7.47
N PRO A 93 -7.57 -22.18 -8.30
CA PRO A 93 -8.22 -22.92 -9.37
C PRO A 93 -9.41 -23.71 -8.87
N LYS A 94 -10.48 -23.75 -9.67
CA LYS A 94 -11.73 -24.49 -9.36
C LYS A 94 -12.43 -24.06 -8.07
N GLY A 95 -12.07 -22.90 -7.50
CA GLY A 95 -12.68 -22.41 -6.26
C GLY A 95 -12.29 -23.23 -5.03
N GLU A 96 -11.09 -23.81 -5.02
CA GLU A 96 -10.56 -24.50 -3.84
C GLU A 96 -10.47 -23.54 -2.63
N THR A 97 -10.65 -24.09 -1.43
CA THR A 97 -10.58 -23.33 -0.19
C THR A 97 -9.16 -22.79 0.02
N PRO A 98 -8.98 -21.46 0.17
CA PRO A 98 -7.67 -20.90 0.42
C PRO A 98 -7.14 -21.29 1.80
N PRO A 99 -5.80 -21.38 2.00
CA PRO A 99 -5.22 -21.60 3.31
C PRO A 99 -5.64 -20.52 4.33
N PRO A 100 -5.62 -20.81 5.64
CA PRO A 100 -5.79 -19.81 6.68
C PRO A 100 -4.81 -18.64 6.56
N TRP A 101 -5.16 -17.48 7.11
CA TRP A 101 -4.22 -16.36 7.25
C TRP A 101 -2.99 -16.74 8.09
N GLY A 102 -1.87 -16.06 7.83
CA GLY A 102 -0.57 -16.39 8.45
C GLY A 102 0.14 -17.62 7.88
N GLN A 103 -0.48 -18.37 6.95
CA GLN A 103 0.22 -19.42 6.21
C GLN A 103 0.87 -18.90 4.94
N ASN A 104 2.11 -19.34 4.69
CA ASN A 104 2.88 -18.93 3.52
C ASN A 104 2.23 -19.42 2.22
N THR A 105 2.04 -18.52 1.26
CA THR A 105 1.67 -18.88 -0.10
C THR A 105 2.80 -19.68 -0.76
N PRO A 106 2.53 -20.90 -1.26
CA PRO A 106 3.52 -21.68 -1.98
C PRO A 106 4.13 -20.90 -3.14
N LEU A 107 5.41 -21.11 -3.39
CA LEU A 107 6.06 -20.54 -4.58
C LEU A 107 5.33 -21.04 -5.85
N PRO A 108 5.12 -20.19 -6.87
CA PRO A 108 4.64 -20.67 -8.16
C PRO A 108 5.57 -21.77 -8.69
N ALA A 109 5.03 -22.70 -9.47
CA ALA A 109 5.77 -23.87 -9.95
C ALA A 109 7.06 -23.52 -10.71
N VAL A 110 7.06 -22.38 -11.43
CA VAL A 110 8.25 -21.83 -12.11
C VAL A 110 9.41 -21.50 -11.15
N CYS A 111 9.11 -21.27 -9.88
CA CYS A 111 10.07 -21.00 -8.81
C CYS A 111 10.35 -22.22 -7.92
N SER A 112 9.94 -23.44 -8.32
CA SER A 112 10.09 -24.66 -7.50
C SER A 112 11.55 -25.02 -7.15
N GLY A 113 12.53 -24.52 -7.90
CA GLY A 113 13.96 -24.68 -7.61
C GLY A 113 14.49 -23.75 -6.51
N ILE A 114 13.70 -22.79 -6.03
CA ILE A 114 14.09 -21.88 -4.95
C ILE A 114 13.76 -22.54 -3.61
N ASN A 115 14.76 -22.74 -2.76
CA ASN A 115 14.53 -23.18 -1.39
C ASN A 115 14.10 -21.98 -0.52
N PRO A 116 12.85 -21.92 0.00
CA PRO A 116 12.39 -20.79 0.81
C PRO A 116 13.25 -20.55 2.05
N LYS A 117 13.89 -21.61 2.57
CA LYS A 117 14.73 -21.54 3.78
C LYS A 117 16.07 -20.84 3.56
N THR A 118 16.49 -20.65 2.30
CA THR A 118 17.75 -19.98 1.97
C THR A 118 17.56 -18.50 1.65
N LEU A 119 16.32 -17.99 1.64
CA LEU A 119 16.05 -16.58 1.45
C LEU A 119 16.35 -15.81 2.74
N PRO A 120 16.99 -14.63 2.67
CA PRO A 120 17.11 -13.75 3.83
C PRO A 120 15.73 -13.46 4.47
N PRO A 121 15.67 -13.27 5.80
CA PRO A 121 14.46 -12.79 6.46
C PRO A 121 13.94 -11.51 5.77
N ASN A 122 12.61 -11.36 5.69
CA ASN A 122 11.94 -10.22 5.05
C ASN A 122 12.28 -10.03 3.55
N THR A 123 12.76 -11.07 2.86
CA THR A 123 12.90 -11.02 1.40
C THR A 123 11.53 -10.79 0.78
N LEU A 124 11.35 -9.61 0.17
CA LEU A 124 10.13 -9.27 -0.53
C LEU A 124 9.98 -10.18 -1.76
N ARG A 125 8.89 -10.95 -1.77
CA ARG A 125 8.57 -11.86 -2.86
C ARG A 125 7.60 -11.17 -3.81
N LEU A 126 8.16 -10.42 -4.75
CA LEU A 126 7.34 -9.79 -5.79
C LEU A 126 6.83 -10.86 -6.76
N THR A 127 5.55 -11.18 -6.63
CA THR A 127 4.92 -12.24 -7.39
C THR A 127 3.96 -11.64 -8.41
N GLN A 128 4.05 -12.12 -9.64
CA GLN A 128 3.33 -11.57 -10.77
C GLN A 128 2.51 -12.69 -11.42
N ILE A 129 1.18 -12.67 -11.25
CA ILE A 129 0.27 -13.67 -11.83
C ILE A 129 -0.91 -13.01 -12.55
N GLY A 130 -1.04 -13.34 -13.83
CA GLY A 130 -2.06 -12.82 -14.72
C GLY A 130 -3.32 -13.66 -14.71
N LYS A 131 -4.42 -13.04 -15.14
CA LYS A 131 -5.78 -13.63 -15.14
C LYS A 131 -6.06 -14.64 -16.27
N THR A 132 -5.03 -15.14 -16.96
CA THR A 132 -5.17 -16.17 -18.02
C THR A 132 -4.25 -17.35 -17.70
N PRO A 133 -4.50 -18.57 -18.22
CA PRO A 133 -3.72 -19.77 -17.89
C PRO A 133 -2.22 -19.70 -18.24
N ASN A 134 -1.78 -18.64 -18.92
CA ASN A 134 -0.38 -18.33 -19.13
C ASN A 134 0.09 -17.31 -18.09
N LEU A 135 1.33 -17.46 -17.62
CA LEU A 135 2.03 -16.54 -16.73
C LEU A 135 2.04 -15.13 -17.34
N LEU A 136 0.99 -14.37 -17.10
CA LEU A 136 0.87 -12.96 -17.44
C LEU A 136 0.88 -12.14 -16.16
N ASP A 137 0.69 -10.85 -16.27
CA ASP A 137 1.52 -9.92 -15.54
C ASP A 137 0.64 -8.91 -14.75
N GLU A 138 0.81 -8.76 -13.43
CA GLU A 138 0.24 -7.63 -12.63
C GLU A 138 0.77 -6.24 -13.10
N SER A 139 1.82 -6.26 -13.91
CA SER A 139 2.29 -5.37 -14.99
C SER A 139 1.35 -4.83 -16.04
N SER A 140 0.45 -5.73 -16.48
CA SER A 140 -0.38 -5.52 -17.65
C SER A 140 -1.58 -4.68 -17.24
N GLU A 141 -1.38 -3.38 -17.36
CA GLU A 141 -2.43 -2.38 -17.29
C GLU A 141 -3.61 -2.75 -18.22
N PRO A 142 -4.85 -2.31 -17.91
CA PRO A 142 -6.07 -2.66 -18.65
C PRO A 142 -6.06 -2.30 -20.15
N PHE A 143 -5.00 -1.68 -20.67
CA PHE A 143 -4.89 -1.16 -22.02
C PHE A 143 -3.87 -1.87 -22.94
N LYS A 144 -3.32 -3.04 -22.55
CA LYS A 144 -2.26 -3.74 -23.33
C LYS A 144 -1.05 -2.85 -23.65
N THR A 145 -0.74 -1.89 -22.78
CA THR A 145 0.31 -0.88 -23.00
C THR A 145 1.72 -1.43 -22.75
N GLY A 146 1.85 -2.70 -22.33
CA GLY A 146 3.11 -3.25 -21.86
C GLY A 146 3.43 -2.75 -20.44
N PRO A 147 4.63 -3.07 -19.93
CA PRO A 147 5.02 -2.69 -18.59
C PRO A 147 5.21 -1.17 -18.47
N LEU A 148 4.88 -0.60 -17.32
CA LEU A 148 5.27 0.77 -17.00
C LEU A 148 6.78 0.81 -16.72
N ILE A 149 7.49 1.69 -17.41
CA ILE A 149 8.94 1.88 -17.27
C ILE A 149 9.19 3.32 -16.81
N ASP A 150 9.97 3.49 -15.75
CA ASP A 150 10.33 4.82 -15.24
C ASP A 150 11.30 5.55 -16.19
N GLN A 151 11.56 6.84 -15.91
CA GLN A 151 12.47 7.66 -16.71
C GLN A 151 13.93 7.14 -16.73
N ASN A 152 14.29 6.23 -15.81
CA ASN A 152 15.60 5.60 -15.72
C ASN A 152 15.64 4.20 -16.36
N GLY A 153 14.58 3.78 -17.06
CA GLY A 153 14.51 2.47 -17.72
C GLY A 153 14.20 1.31 -16.76
N ARG A 154 13.73 1.58 -15.54
CA ARG A 154 13.38 0.54 -14.56
C ARG A 154 11.90 0.16 -14.70
N TYR A 155 11.65 -1.13 -14.66
CA TYR A 155 10.29 -1.67 -14.64
C TYR A 155 9.58 -1.32 -13.32
N THR A 156 8.39 -0.76 -13.42
CA THR A 156 7.46 -0.66 -12.30
C THR A 156 6.81 -2.01 -12.10
N ARG A 157 6.75 -2.47 -10.85
CA ARG A 157 6.01 -3.65 -10.44
C ARG A 157 4.83 -3.23 -9.60
N TYR A 158 3.71 -3.92 -9.78
CA TYR A 158 2.50 -3.73 -9.00
C TYR A 158 2.18 -5.01 -8.26
N GLU A 159 1.53 -4.87 -7.11
CA GLU A 159 1.00 -5.98 -6.34
C GLU A 159 -0.44 -5.67 -5.94
N ILE A 160 -1.30 -6.67 -6.01
CA ILE A 160 -2.66 -6.60 -5.46
C ILE A 160 -2.72 -7.46 -4.20
N LEU A 161 -2.83 -6.79 -3.07
CA LEU A 161 -2.83 -7.38 -1.74
C LEU A 161 -4.14 -7.12 -1.02
N THR A 162 -4.52 -8.07 -0.17
CA THR A 162 -5.73 -8.05 0.65
C THR A 162 -5.32 -8.13 2.12
N ASN A 163 -5.97 -7.35 2.99
CA ASN A 163 -5.83 -7.46 4.44
C ASN A 163 -6.82 -8.48 5.04
N GLU A 164 -6.50 -9.07 6.20
CA GLU A 164 -7.40 -10.01 6.88
C GLU A 164 -8.62 -9.31 7.47
N THR A 165 -8.39 -8.16 8.09
CA THR A 165 -9.39 -7.38 8.80
C THR A 165 -9.71 -6.10 8.05
N MET A 166 -10.98 -5.73 8.04
CA MET A 166 -11.42 -4.34 7.82
C MET A 166 -11.88 -3.77 9.15
#